data_AF-A0A6A6CSH8-F1
#
_entry.id   AF-A0A6A6CSH8-F1
#
_cell.length_a   1.000
_cell.length_b   1.000
_cell.length_c   1.000
_cell.angle_alpha   90.00
_cell.angle_beta   90.00
_cell.angle_gamma   90.00
#
_symmetry.space_group_name_H-M   'P 1'
#
loop_
_entity.id
_entity.type
_entity.pdbx_description
1 polymer ?
#
loop_
_entity_poly.entity_id
_entity_poly.type
_entity_poly.pdbx_seq_one_letter_code
_entity_poly.pdbx_strand_id
1 'polypeptide(L)'
;MDAAGYLKRQGWRGDGHSLDHTGRGIRKPLLVSKKVDVLGIGLNKHAAVSDQWWMRAFDQGLKDLGTGKRSALADVREKGMAYGGLYGRFVQGEGVAGTFDEEMEGKSSRKRKREEDLQKPGNTEKKVKTNTEALEKALNRDVRTFVSEAVRRGLIHSDDEKPAAKSGSSDTASKFGEEAVVKVFTKAGLLGEGKSKASDHQDKYGRGKLQRAVKRAAKNFLVGQLSVDEQKALSKDEPRSKEKPKPKSQEEPSERDDKTAAREAKALRKRERKEKKSTKQTDFEFNADEVKFTTSAKAKSKTIPGVGAVDRYPTKAEKRAKKQQARKDKENTTPEHTPSEDTSNVGCVADTKGDAGLEGRSSSSDSMSVIDTVGNIRYTCKPGKAVPLDPTIWTGIKPKLLPKPVRKARSEYMSERREARQARKAKKLKS
;
A
#
# COMPACT_ATOMS: atom_id res chain seq x y z
N MET A 1 -41.09 -23.43 -40.37
CA MET A 1 -40.94 -24.22 -39.12
C MET A 1 -41.25 -23.31 -37.95
N ASP A 2 -42.29 -23.62 -37.18
CA ASP A 2 -42.61 -22.89 -35.95
C ASP A 2 -41.80 -23.45 -34.77
N ALA A 3 -40.65 -22.83 -34.50
CA ALA A 3 -39.75 -23.24 -33.43
C ALA A 3 -40.38 -23.09 -32.04
N ALA A 4 -41.25 -22.10 -31.85
CA ALA A 4 -41.94 -21.88 -30.58
C ALA A 4 -42.95 -23.01 -30.31
N GLY A 5 -43.70 -23.42 -31.34
CA GLY A 5 -44.61 -24.57 -31.24
C GLY A 5 -43.89 -25.90 -30.98
N TYR A 6 -42.70 -26.11 -31.58
CA TYR A 6 -41.88 -27.29 -31.31
C TYR A 6 -41.36 -27.34 -29.87
N LEU A 7 -40.85 -26.22 -29.36
CA LEU A 7 -40.31 -26.15 -28.00
C LEU A 7 -41.41 -26.25 -26.92
N LYS A 8 -42.60 -25.67 -27.16
CA LYS A 8 -43.76 -25.86 -26.28
C LYS A 8 -44.18 -27.33 -26.17
N ARG A 9 -44.13 -28.09 -27.28
CA ARG A 9 -44.37 -29.54 -27.27
C ARG A 9 -43.32 -30.31 -26.47
N GLN A 10 -42.09 -29.81 -26.41
CA GLN A 10 -41.00 -30.36 -25.59
C GLN A 10 -41.01 -29.84 -24.13
N GLY A 11 -42.13 -29.26 -23.68
CA GLY A 11 -42.30 -28.83 -22.29
C GLY A 11 -41.74 -27.43 -21.98
N TRP A 12 -41.34 -26.66 -22.99
CA TRP A 12 -40.89 -25.28 -22.77
C TRP A 12 -42.07 -24.38 -22.39
N ARG A 13 -42.01 -23.79 -21.20
CA ARG A 13 -43.08 -22.96 -20.62
C ARG A 13 -43.10 -21.51 -21.12
N GLY A 14 -42.21 -21.13 -22.02
CA GLY A 14 -42.13 -19.80 -22.63
C GLY A 14 -40.92 -18.98 -22.17
N ASP A 15 -40.85 -17.73 -22.62
CA ASP A 15 -39.71 -16.84 -22.38
C ASP A 15 -39.45 -16.63 -20.87
N GLY A 16 -38.18 -16.74 -20.48
CA GLY A 16 -37.72 -16.57 -19.10
C GLY A 16 -37.82 -17.82 -18.20
N HIS A 17 -38.32 -18.95 -18.71
CA HIS A 17 -38.30 -20.23 -17.99
C HIS A 17 -37.22 -21.15 -18.59
N SER A 18 -36.38 -21.73 -17.72
CA SER A 18 -35.44 -22.76 -18.12
C SER A 18 -36.19 -24.03 -18.58
N LEU A 19 -35.55 -24.86 -19.40
CA LEU A 19 -36.02 -26.20 -19.77
C LEU A 19 -36.06 -27.19 -18.58
N ASP A 20 -35.73 -26.71 -17.38
CA ASP A 20 -35.72 -27.51 -16.15
C ASP A 20 -37.14 -27.57 -15.57
N HIS A 21 -37.62 -28.76 -15.26
CA HIS A 21 -38.91 -29.02 -14.61
C HIS A 21 -39.05 -28.31 -13.25
N THR A 22 -37.92 -27.97 -12.61
CA THR A 22 -37.90 -27.32 -11.30
C THR A 22 -38.06 -25.81 -11.34
N GLY A 23 -38.23 -25.20 -12.53
CA GLY A 23 -38.63 -23.79 -12.66
C GLY A 23 -37.59 -22.79 -12.15
N ARG A 24 -36.30 -23.18 -12.10
CA ARG A 24 -35.19 -22.34 -11.61
C ARG A 24 -34.74 -21.24 -12.59
N GLY A 25 -35.42 -21.08 -13.72
CA GLY A 25 -35.15 -20.04 -14.69
C GLY A 25 -35.46 -18.65 -14.13
N ILE A 26 -34.62 -17.67 -14.46
CA ILE A 26 -34.82 -16.30 -14.00
C ILE A 26 -35.94 -15.68 -14.85
N ARG A 27 -37.18 -15.76 -14.36
CA ARG A 27 -38.39 -15.21 -15.01
C ARG A 27 -38.29 -13.71 -15.31
N LYS A 28 -37.49 -12.97 -14.54
CA LYS A 28 -37.21 -11.55 -14.76
C LYS A 28 -35.81 -11.41 -15.36
N PRO A 29 -35.63 -10.77 -16.52
CA PRO A 29 -34.29 -10.50 -17.02
C PRO A 29 -33.51 -9.75 -15.94
N LEU A 30 -32.25 -10.13 -15.70
CA LEU A 30 -31.40 -9.44 -14.74
C LEU A 30 -31.32 -7.98 -15.19
N LEU A 31 -31.94 -7.06 -14.44
CA LEU A 31 -31.71 -5.63 -14.61
C LEU A 31 -30.29 -5.33 -14.16
N VAL A 32 -29.34 -5.57 -15.06
CA VAL A 32 -28.00 -5.03 -14.91
C VAL A 32 -28.12 -3.54 -15.22
N SER A 33 -27.81 -2.68 -14.25
CA SER A 33 -27.74 -1.25 -14.51
C SER A 33 -26.79 -1.04 -15.68
N LYS A 34 -27.30 -0.47 -16.79
CA LYS A 34 -26.44 -0.07 -17.90
C LYS A 34 -25.48 0.98 -17.37
N LYS A 35 -24.27 0.57 -17.01
CA LYS A 35 -23.19 1.50 -16.77
C LYS A 35 -22.82 2.06 -18.14
N VAL A 36 -23.15 3.32 -18.39
CA VAL A 36 -22.90 4.06 -19.65
C VAL A 36 -21.40 4.36 -19.86
N ASP A 37 -20.52 3.55 -19.26
CA ASP A 37 -19.10 3.61 -19.55
C ASP A 37 -18.82 2.63 -20.69
N VAL A 38 -18.15 3.11 -21.74
CA VAL A 38 -17.71 2.39 -22.97
C VAL A 38 -16.84 1.14 -22.68
N LEU A 39 -16.59 0.83 -21.40
CA LEU A 39 -15.69 -0.24 -20.97
C LEU A 39 -16.38 -1.60 -20.74
N GLY A 40 -17.67 -1.74 -21.06
CA GLY A 40 -18.37 -3.02 -20.98
C GLY A 40 -18.51 -3.56 -19.55
N ILE A 41 -19.43 -4.52 -19.38
CA ILE A 41 -19.58 -5.26 -18.13
C ILE A 41 -18.45 -6.30 -18.10
N GLY A 42 -17.43 -6.10 -17.26
CA GLY A 42 -16.39 -7.12 -17.01
C GLY A 42 -14.92 -6.67 -17.15
N LEU A 43 -14.62 -5.47 -17.66
CA LEU A 43 -13.24 -4.96 -17.68
C LEU A 43 -12.84 -4.41 -16.32
N ASN A 44 -12.60 -5.32 -15.37
CA ASN A 44 -11.79 -5.01 -14.21
C ASN A 44 -10.41 -4.57 -14.71
N LYS A 45 -10.11 -3.27 -14.61
CA LYS A 45 -8.80 -2.67 -14.97
C LYS A 45 -7.61 -3.34 -14.26
N HIS A 46 -7.89 -4.12 -13.22
CA HIS A 46 -6.91 -4.86 -12.44
C HIS A 46 -6.74 -6.33 -12.87
N ALA A 47 -7.69 -6.93 -13.60
CA ALA A 47 -7.60 -8.33 -14.04
C ALA A 47 -6.66 -8.49 -15.24
N ALA A 48 -6.78 -7.62 -16.25
CA ALA A 48 -5.83 -7.61 -17.38
C ALA A 48 -4.40 -7.22 -16.96
N VAL A 49 -4.25 -6.47 -15.86
CA VAL A 49 -2.94 -6.11 -15.28
C VAL A 49 -2.40 -7.21 -14.37
N SER A 50 -3.27 -7.99 -13.71
CA SER A 50 -2.83 -9.13 -12.90
C SER A 50 -2.40 -10.30 -13.76
N ASP A 51 -3.02 -10.57 -14.92
CA ASP A 51 -2.68 -11.73 -15.75
C ASP A 51 -1.43 -11.54 -16.61
N GLN A 52 -1.02 -10.30 -16.86
CA GLN A 52 0.18 -9.97 -17.65
C GLN A 52 1.46 -9.83 -16.80
N TRP A 53 1.44 -10.30 -15.56
CA TRP A 53 2.58 -10.20 -14.66
C TRP A 53 3.81 -10.99 -15.17
N TRP A 54 3.58 -12.14 -15.82
CA TRP A 54 4.64 -12.98 -16.38
C TRP A 54 5.29 -12.34 -17.61
N MET A 55 4.51 -11.72 -18.50
CA MET A 55 5.03 -10.95 -19.66
C MET A 55 5.92 -9.80 -19.21
N ARG A 56 5.53 -9.08 -18.16
CA ARG A 56 6.37 -8.00 -17.61
C ARG A 56 7.63 -8.53 -16.96
N ALA A 57 7.57 -9.66 -16.26
CA ALA A 57 8.75 -10.30 -15.66
C ALA A 57 9.74 -10.78 -16.73
N PHE A 58 9.23 -11.35 -17.83
CA PHE A 58 10.02 -11.77 -18.99
C PHE A 58 10.67 -10.57 -19.71
N ASP A 59 9.90 -9.52 -20.00
CA ASP A 59 10.41 -8.26 -20.57
C ASP A 59 11.46 -7.60 -19.70
N GLN A 60 11.31 -7.69 -18.37
CA GLN A 60 12.29 -7.17 -17.42
C GLN A 60 13.61 -7.98 -17.53
N GLY A 61 13.51 -9.30 -17.61
CA GLY A 61 14.66 -10.19 -17.84
C GLY A 61 15.39 -9.88 -19.16
N LEU A 62 14.66 -9.63 -20.24
CA LEU A 62 15.24 -9.23 -21.53
C LEU A 62 15.93 -7.86 -21.49
N LYS A 63 15.40 -6.90 -20.73
CA LYS A 63 16.01 -5.56 -20.57
C LYS A 63 17.28 -5.58 -19.72
N ASP A 64 17.38 -6.53 -18.79
CA ASP A 64 18.54 -6.68 -17.94
C ASP A 64 19.66 -7.49 -18.62
N LEU A 65 19.34 -8.28 -19.67
CA LEU A 65 20.32 -8.91 -20.56
C LEU A 65 21.08 -7.83 -21.36
N GLY A 66 22.39 -7.74 -21.15
CA GLY A 66 23.29 -6.82 -21.86
C GLY A 66 23.60 -5.49 -21.15
N THR A 67 22.91 -5.15 -20.04
CA THR A 67 23.18 -3.90 -19.30
C THR A 67 24.22 -4.03 -18.18
N GLY A 68 24.89 -5.18 -18.06
CA GLY A 68 25.91 -5.46 -17.03
C GLY A 68 25.38 -5.51 -15.60
N LYS A 69 24.06 -5.44 -15.41
CA LYS A 69 23.41 -5.65 -14.11
C LYS A 69 23.35 -7.15 -13.83
N ARG A 70 23.54 -7.55 -12.56
CA ARG A 70 23.38 -8.95 -12.15
C ARG A 70 21.98 -9.42 -12.52
N SER A 71 21.89 -10.36 -13.46
CA SER A 71 20.64 -10.96 -13.86
C SER A 71 20.14 -11.91 -12.76
N ALA A 72 18.83 -12.09 -12.65
CA ALA A 72 18.26 -13.07 -11.72
C ALA A 72 18.83 -14.48 -11.96
N LEU A 73 19.22 -14.80 -13.20
CA LEU A 73 19.89 -16.06 -13.57
C LEU A 73 21.32 -16.15 -13.03
N ALA A 74 22.06 -15.04 -12.95
CA ALA A 74 23.38 -15.01 -12.32
C ALA A 74 23.27 -15.26 -10.80
N ASP A 75 22.25 -14.71 -10.14
CA ASP A 75 21.97 -14.99 -8.73
C ASP A 75 21.56 -16.45 -8.49
N VAL A 76 20.83 -17.09 -9.42
CA VAL A 76 20.54 -18.55 -9.37
C VAL A 76 21.82 -19.37 -9.48
N ARG A 77 22.72 -19.00 -10.40
CA ARG A 77 23.99 -19.72 -10.61
C ARG A 77 24.92 -19.61 -9.40
N GLU A 78 24.97 -18.47 -8.72
CA GLU A 78 25.85 -18.26 -7.57
C GLU A 78 25.25 -18.73 -6.22
N LYS A 79 23.95 -18.57 -6.00
CA LYS A 79 23.30 -18.80 -4.69
C LYS A 79 22.31 -19.96 -4.68
N GLY A 80 22.05 -20.57 -5.83
CA GLY A 80 21.10 -21.67 -5.98
C GLY A 80 19.67 -21.20 -6.31
N MET A 81 18.83 -22.15 -6.73
CA MET A 81 17.50 -21.92 -7.32
C MET A 81 16.55 -21.12 -6.41
N ALA A 82 16.70 -21.24 -5.09
CA ALA A 82 15.92 -20.51 -4.09
C ALA A 82 16.06 -18.97 -4.19
N TYR A 83 17.15 -18.46 -4.77
CA TYR A 83 17.41 -17.03 -4.92
C TYR A 83 17.01 -16.46 -6.28
N GLY A 84 16.51 -17.30 -7.20
CA GLY A 84 16.06 -16.89 -8.54
C GLY A 84 14.75 -16.11 -8.59
N GLY A 85 14.29 -15.59 -7.46
CA GLY A 85 13.01 -14.91 -7.34
C GLY A 85 11.85 -15.84 -7.69
N LEU A 86 11.27 -15.64 -8.87
CA LEU A 86 10.11 -16.41 -9.32
C LEU A 86 10.43 -17.89 -9.56
N TYR A 87 11.63 -18.19 -10.03
CA TYR A 87 12.07 -19.55 -10.36
C TYR A 87 12.34 -20.43 -9.14
N GLY A 88 12.52 -19.83 -7.94
CA GLY A 88 12.73 -20.58 -6.69
C GLY A 88 11.48 -21.20 -6.08
N ARG A 89 10.29 -20.91 -6.64
CA ARG A 89 9.00 -21.49 -6.23
C ARG A 89 8.58 -22.69 -7.06
N PHE A 90 9.28 -22.96 -8.17
CA PHE A 90 9.06 -24.18 -8.93
C PHE A 90 9.77 -25.30 -8.17
N VAL A 91 8.99 -26.27 -7.71
CA VAL A 91 9.53 -27.54 -7.22
C VAL A 91 9.95 -28.31 -8.47
N GLN A 92 11.20 -28.77 -8.50
CA GLN A 92 11.63 -29.71 -9.54
C GLN A 92 10.72 -30.94 -9.41
N GLY A 93 9.83 -31.13 -10.38
CA GLY A 93 8.99 -32.32 -10.44
C GLY A 93 9.88 -33.56 -10.52
N GLU A 94 9.34 -34.69 -10.05
CA GLU A 94 9.95 -36.00 -10.26
C GLU A 94 10.25 -36.15 -11.75
N GLY A 95 11.52 -36.31 -12.09
CA GLY A 95 11.93 -36.43 -13.48
C GLY A 95 11.38 -37.72 -14.05
N VAL A 96 10.39 -37.62 -14.94
CA VAL A 96 9.97 -38.77 -15.75
C VAL A 96 11.17 -39.12 -16.64
N ALA A 97 11.77 -40.28 -16.40
CA ALA A 97 12.86 -40.81 -17.21
C ALA A 97 12.38 -40.84 -18.67
N GLY A 98 12.98 -40.01 -19.51
CA GLY A 98 12.66 -39.99 -20.93
C GLY A 98 13.04 -41.33 -21.55
N THR A 99 12.24 -41.80 -22.51
CA THR A 99 12.45 -43.04 -23.25
C THR A 99 13.55 -42.92 -24.32
N PHE A 100 14.51 -42.02 -24.12
CA PHE A 100 15.66 -41.88 -24.98
C PHE A 100 16.81 -42.64 -24.32
N ASP A 101 17.18 -43.76 -24.91
CA ASP A 101 18.23 -44.63 -24.44
C ASP A 101 19.53 -43.83 -24.23
N GLU A 102 19.99 -43.76 -22.98
CA GLU A 102 21.31 -43.27 -22.61
C GLU A 102 22.36 -44.34 -22.91
N GLU A 103 22.66 -44.55 -24.19
CA GLU A 103 23.95 -45.09 -24.59
C GLU A 103 24.92 -43.92 -24.77
N MET A 104 25.64 -43.56 -23.70
CA MET A 104 27.06 -43.15 -23.77
C MET A 104 27.64 -42.95 -22.38
N GLU A 105 28.60 -43.82 -22.08
CA GLU A 105 29.54 -43.74 -20.97
C GLU A 105 30.32 -42.42 -20.89
N GLY A 106 30.77 -42.07 -19.68
CA GLY A 106 32.21 -41.90 -19.49
C GLY A 106 32.75 -40.50 -19.17
N LYS A 107 33.14 -40.37 -17.88
CA LYS A 107 34.37 -39.72 -17.36
C LYS A 107 34.40 -38.20 -17.08
N SER A 108 35.03 -37.95 -15.92
CA SER A 108 35.73 -36.73 -15.44
C SER A 108 34.89 -35.84 -14.49
N SER A 109 35.37 -35.38 -13.33
CA SER A 109 36.70 -35.44 -12.73
C SER A 109 36.68 -35.09 -11.23
N ARG A 110 37.40 -35.93 -10.46
CA ARG A 110 38.39 -35.58 -9.42
C ARG A 110 37.99 -34.65 -8.26
N LYS A 111 37.65 -35.33 -7.16
CA LYS A 111 38.25 -35.18 -5.83
C LYS A 111 39.66 -34.58 -5.87
N ARG A 112 39.83 -33.36 -5.34
CA ARG A 112 41.13 -32.83 -4.91
C ARG A 112 41.05 -32.43 -3.44
N LYS A 113 41.74 -33.24 -2.63
CA LYS A 113 42.24 -32.93 -1.29
C LYS A 113 43.35 -31.88 -1.49
N ARG A 114 43.23 -30.72 -0.84
CA ARG A 114 44.33 -29.75 -0.71
C ARG A 114 44.33 -29.25 0.74
N GLU A 115 45.19 -29.88 1.54
CA GLU A 115 45.82 -29.26 2.70
C GLU A 115 46.91 -28.33 2.16
N GLU A 116 46.81 -27.04 2.49
CA GLU A 116 47.88 -26.19 3.04
C GLU A 116 47.42 -24.72 3.05
N ASP A 117 47.63 -24.13 4.23
CA ASP A 117 47.70 -22.73 4.61
C ASP A 117 47.16 -21.63 3.67
N LEU A 118 46.16 -20.90 4.18
CA LEU A 118 46.27 -19.47 4.46
C LEU A 118 45.05 -19.03 5.30
N GLN A 119 45.31 -18.62 6.53
CA GLN A 119 44.35 -18.03 7.46
C GLN A 119 43.61 -16.85 6.81
N LYS A 120 42.32 -17.02 6.51
CA LYS A 120 41.40 -15.93 6.13
C LYS A 120 40.41 -15.67 7.26
N PRO A 121 40.48 -14.54 7.97
CA PRO A 121 39.47 -14.16 8.95
C PRO A 121 38.25 -13.60 8.21
N GLY A 122 37.20 -14.40 8.01
CA GLY A 122 36.01 -13.90 7.30
C GLY A 122 34.75 -14.74 7.39
N ASN A 123 34.71 -15.79 8.22
CA ASN A 123 33.57 -16.73 8.25
C ASN A 123 32.72 -16.66 9.53
N THR A 124 33.07 -15.81 10.49
CA THR A 124 32.30 -15.65 11.74
C THR A 124 31.00 -14.88 11.53
N GLU A 125 30.96 -13.90 10.63
CA GLU A 125 29.75 -13.08 10.40
C GLU A 125 28.60 -13.84 9.73
N LYS A 126 28.90 -14.84 8.88
CA LYS A 126 27.85 -15.65 8.22
C LYS A 126 27.17 -16.60 9.19
N LYS A 127 27.91 -17.17 10.16
CA LYS A 127 27.37 -18.10 11.16
C LYS A 127 26.53 -17.39 12.24
N VAL A 128 26.78 -16.11 12.51
CA VAL A 128 25.99 -15.33 13.47
C VAL A 128 24.60 -14.98 12.90
N LYS A 129 24.51 -14.61 11.62
CA LYS A 129 23.22 -14.27 10.97
C LYS A 129 22.24 -15.44 10.91
N THR A 130 22.75 -16.67 10.74
CA THR A 130 21.88 -17.86 10.73
C THR A 130 21.28 -18.16 12.10
N ASN A 131 21.99 -17.85 13.19
CA ASN A 131 21.52 -18.07 14.55
C ASN A 131 20.46 -17.03 14.97
N THR A 132 20.62 -15.76 14.58
CA THR A 132 19.62 -14.72 14.89
C THR A 132 18.30 -14.98 14.18
N GLU A 133 18.33 -15.37 12.91
CA GLU A 133 17.14 -15.76 12.16
C GLU A 133 16.44 -16.99 12.74
N ALA A 134 17.20 -17.99 13.20
CA ALA A 134 16.64 -19.18 13.84
C ALA A 134 15.91 -18.84 15.14
N LEU A 135 16.51 -17.97 15.96
CA LEU A 135 15.92 -17.49 17.21
C LEU A 135 14.65 -16.66 16.96
N GLU A 136 14.65 -15.78 15.95
CA GLU A 136 13.45 -15.02 15.58
C GLU A 136 12.32 -15.93 15.06
N LYS A 137 12.66 -16.96 14.27
CA LYS A 137 11.67 -17.97 13.81
C LYS A 137 11.08 -18.76 14.98
N ALA A 138 11.92 -19.18 15.94
CA ALA A 138 11.47 -19.87 17.14
C ALA A 138 10.53 -18.98 17.98
N LEU A 139 10.90 -17.71 18.17
CA LEU A 139 10.07 -16.75 18.90
C LEU A 139 8.73 -16.51 18.19
N ASN A 140 8.73 -16.34 16.88
CA ASN A 140 7.50 -16.17 16.11
C ASN A 140 6.60 -17.41 16.14
N ARG A 141 7.18 -18.62 16.23
CA ARG A 141 6.43 -19.86 16.43
C ARG A 141 5.74 -19.86 17.79
N ASP A 142 6.44 -19.51 18.85
CA ASP A 142 5.86 -19.44 20.20
C ASP A 142 4.83 -18.30 20.34
N VAL A 143 5.03 -17.15 19.68
CA VAL A 143 3.99 -16.10 19.62
C VAL A 143 2.71 -16.59 18.95
N ARG A 144 2.83 -17.44 17.91
CA ARG A 144 1.64 -18.02 17.24
C ARG A 144 0.89 -18.98 18.16
N THR A 145 1.59 -19.75 19.00
CA THR A 145 0.90 -20.66 19.93
C THR A 145 0.05 -19.89 20.94
N PHE A 146 0.51 -18.74 21.45
CA PHE A 146 -0.32 -17.86 22.31
C PHE A 146 -1.58 -17.34 21.61
N VAL A 147 -1.48 -17.02 20.31
CA VAL A 147 -2.64 -16.57 19.52
C VAL A 147 -3.62 -17.73 19.31
N SER A 148 -3.14 -18.93 18.95
CA SER A 148 -3.98 -20.11 18.79
C SER A 148 -4.70 -20.46 20.09
N GLU A 149 -4.05 -20.27 21.24
CA GLU A 149 -4.66 -20.52 22.52
C GLU A 149 -5.72 -19.47 22.89
N ALA A 150 -5.49 -18.18 22.58
CA ALA A 150 -6.52 -17.15 22.73
C ALA A 150 -7.77 -17.46 21.88
N VAL A 151 -7.56 -18.01 20.67
CA VAL A 151 -8.65 -18.48 19.80
C VAL A 151 -9.35 -19.69 20.42
N ARG A 152 -8.60 -20.67 20.94
CA ARG A 152 -9.15 -21.86 21.61
C ARG A 152 -10.02 -21.48 22.82
N ARG A 153 -9.64 -20.45 23.58
CA ARG A 153 -10.43 -19.92 24.71
C ARG A 153 -11.62 -19.03 24.28
N GLY A 154 -11.84 -18.84 22.98
CA GLY A 154 -12.91 -17.98 22.47
C GLY A 154 -12.68 -16.48 22.68
N LEU A 155 -11.47 -16.06 23.07
CA LEU A 155 -11.13 -14.65 23.30
C LEU A 155 -10.91 -13.89 21.98
N ILE A 156 -10.58 -14.61 20.90
CA ILE A 156 -10.38 -14.05 19.55
C ILE A 156 -11.04 -14.98 18.53
N HIS A 157 -11.79 -14.41 17.58
CA HIS A 157 -12.28 -15.13 16.41
C HIS A 157 -11.22 -15.12 15.29
N SER A 158 -10.85 -16.28 14.76
CA SER A 158 -10.01 -16.39 13.56
C SER A 158 -10.89 -16.54 12.32
N ASP A 159 -10.80 -15.61 11.37
CA ASP A 159 -11.54 -15.69 10.10
C ASP A 159 -11.01 -16.84 9.20
N ASP A 160 -9.83 -17.38 9.51
CA ASP A 160 -9.29 -18.58 8.89
C ASP A 160 -9.95 -19.83 9.51
N GLU A 161 -11.20 -20.08 9.12
CA GLU A 161 -12.05 -21.27 9.39
C GLU A 161 -11.46 -22.56 8.79
N LYS A 162 -10.13 -22.71 8.73
CA LYS A 162 -9.53 -24.02 8.56
C LYS A 162 -9.26 -24.53 9.97
N PRO A 163 -10.12 -25.37 10.55
CA PRO A 163 -9.85 -25.95 11.86
C PRO A 163 -8.49 -26.59 11.73
N ALA A 164 -7.51 -26.06 12.46
CA ALA A 164 -6.21 -26.69 12.55
C ALA A 164 -6.51 -28.09 13.07
N ALA A 165 -6.43 -29.08 12.17
CA ALA A 165 -6.60 -30.48 12.49
C ALA A 165 -5.80 -30.75 13.76
N LYS A 166 -6.37 -31.55 14.65
CA LYS A 166 -5.87 -32.01 15.96
C LYS A 166 -4.39 -32.44 15.93
N SER A 167 -3.46 -31.55 15.65
CA SER A 167 -2.05 -31.75 15.89
C SER A 167 -1.94 -31.60 17.39
N GLY A 168 -1.42 -32.63 18.07
CA GLY A 168 -1.12 -32.63 19.51
C GLY A 168 -0.07 -31.60 19.89
N SER A 169 -0.33 -30.34 19.55
CA SER A 169 0.44 -29.17 19.92
C SER A 169 0.25 -29.01 21.40
N SER A 170 1.32 -29.31 22.15
CA SER A 170 1.48 -29.01 23.57
C SER A 170 0.72 -27.74 23.92
N ASP A 171 -0.21 -27.83 24.87
CA ASP A 171 -0.92 -26.65 25.38
C ASP A 171 0.11 -25.58 25.75
N THR A 172 -0.08 -24.35 25.30
CA THR A 172 0.78 -23.22 25.71
C THR A 172 0.82 -23.09 27.22
N ALA A 173 -0.29 -23.38 27.89
CA ALA A 173 -0.39 -23.49 29.34
C ALA A 173 0.53 -24.59 29.90
N SER A 174 0.72 -25.72 29.20
CA SER A 174 1.67 -26.76 29.60
C SER A 174 3.13 -26.32 29.39
N LYS A 175 3.43 -25.60 28.29
CA LYS A 175 4.81 -25.17 27.99
C LYS A 175 5.29 -23.98 28.83
N PHE A 176 4.43 -22.99 29.10
CA PHE A 176 4.79 -21.73 29.74
C PHE A 176 4.12 -21.50 31.10
N GLY A 177 3.19 -22.36 31.50
CA GLY A 177 2.36 -22.19 32.68
C GLY A 177 1.11 -21.35 32.41
N GLU A 178 0.03 -21.66 33.13
CA GLU A 178 -1.25 -20.95 33.03
C GLU A 178 -1.12 -19.46 33.40
N GLU A 179 -0.32 -19.14 34.41
CA GLU A 179 -0.10 -17.76 34.85
C GLU A 179 0.55 -16.89 33.76
N ALA A 180 1.46 -17.45 32.97
CA ALA A 180 2.12 -16.73 31.90
C ALA A 180 1.12 -16.35 30.81
N VAL A 181 0.23 -17.29 30.47
CA VAL A 181 -0.88 -17.06 29.53
C VAL A 181 -1.79 -15.94 30.04
N VAL A 182 -2.23 -16.01 31.30
CA VAL A 182 -3.09 -14.99 31.90
C VAL A 182 -2.39 -13.62 31.91
N LYS A 183 -1.11 -13.53 32.26
CA LYS A 183 -0.31 -12.29 32.20
C LYS A 183 -0.25 -11.70 30.79
N VAL A 184 -0.08 -12.54 29.77
CA VAL A 184 -0.06 -12.09 28.37
C VAL A 184 -1.45 -11.60 27.93
N PHE A 185 -2.52 -12.30 28.29
CA PHE A 185 -3.88 -11.95 27.88
C PHE A 185 -4.44 -10.74 28.62
N THR A 186 -4.14 -10.58 29.91
CA THR A 186 -4.44 -9.36 30.68
C THR A 186 -3.73 -8.15 30.08
N LYS A 187 -2.43 -8.27 29.76
CA LYS A 187 -1.66 -7.19 29.10
C LYS A 187 -2.16 -6.88 27.70
N ALA A 188 -2.71 -7.86 26.99
CA ALA A 188 -3.37 -7.67 25.70
C ALA A 188 -4.77 -7.05 25.81
N GLY A 189 -5.33 -6.95 27.02
CA GLY A 189 -6.66 -6.41 27.28
C GLY A 189 -7.80 -7.41 27.01
N LEU A 190 -7.53 -8.71 27.05
CA LEU A 190 -8.52 -9.77 26.80
C LEU A 190 -9.24 -10.26 28.07
N LEU A 191 -8.61 -10.12 29.25
CA LEU A 191 -9.12 -10.64 30.53
C LEU A 191 -9.44 -9.52 31.55
N GLY A 192 -9.64 -8.28 31.08
CA GLY A 192 -9.96 -7.17 31.99
C GLY A 192 -11.40 -7.27 32.50
N GLU A 193 -11.60 -7.20 33.82
CA GLU A 193 -12.90 -7.30 34.53
C GLU A 193 -13.88 -6.14 34.26
N GLY A 194 -13.57 -5.23 33.34
CA GLY A 194 -14.38 -4.05 33.08
C GLY A 194 -14.57 -3.78 31.59
N LYS A 195 -15.80 -4.01 31.10
CA LYS A 195 -16.34 -3.64 29.77
C LYS A 195 -15.89 -4.59 28.65
N SER A 196 -16.76 -5.09 27.77
CA SER A 196 -18.18 -4.89 27.50
C SER A 196 -18.51 -5.94 26.45
N LYS A 197 -19.73 -6.49 26.47
CA LYS A 197 -20.31 -7.26 25.36
C LYS A 197 -20.33 -6.35 24.13
N ALA A 198 -19.25 -6.33 23.35
CA ALA A 198 -19.20 -5.62 22.10
C ALA A 198 -20.03 -6.43 21.10
N SER A 199 -21.02 -5.77 20.53
CA SER A 199 -22.02 -6.34 19.62
C SER A 199 -21.40 -7.24 18.55
N ASP A 200 -22.07 -8.36 18.30
CA ASP A 200 -21.63 -9.50 17.47
C ASP A 200 -21.25 -9.17 16.02
N HIS A 201 -21.50 -7.94 15.54
CA HIS A 201 -21.57 -7.67 14.10
C HIS A 201 -20.64 -6.57 13.54
N GLN A 202 -19.91 -5.82 14.38
CA GLN A 202 -18.96 -4.79 13.94
C GLN A 202 -17.75 -4.81 14.87
N ASP A 203 -16.62 -5.43 14.55
CA ASP A 203 -15.67 -4.82 13.64
C ASP A 203 -14.59 -5.85 13.27
N LYS A 204 -14.47 -6.19 11.98
CA LYS A 204 -13.26 -6.88 11.45
C LYS A 204 -11.97 -6.13 11.84
N TYR A 205 -12.07 -4.80 11.99
CA TYR A 205 -10.99 -3.94 12.46
C TYR A 205 -10.64 -4.15 13.94
N GLY A 206 -11.64 -4.44 14.78
CA GLY A 206 -11.45 -4.77 16.20
C GLY A 206 -10.74 -6.10 16.38
N ARG A 207 -11.15 -7.13 15.62
CA ARG A 207 -10.51 -8.47 15.62
C ARG A 207 -9.02 -8.41 15.30
N GLY A 208 -8.66 -7.75 14.20
CA GLY A 208 -7.26 -7.59 13.81
C GLY A 208 -6.43 -6.81 14.82
N LYS A 209 -7.06 -5.88 15.57
CA LYS A 209 -6.40 -5.13 16.64
C LYS A 209 -6.09 -6.01 17.86
N LEU A 210 -7.04 -6.84 18.29
CA LEU A 210 -6.85 -7.78 19.41
C LEU A 210 -5.75 -8.80 19.10
N GLN A 211 -5.76 -9.39 17.90
CA GLN A 211 -4.71 -10.33 17.49
C GLN A 211 -3.31 -9.67 17.48
N ARG A 212 -3.21 -8.42 17.02
CA ARG A 212 -1.94 -7.66 17.09
C ARG A 212 -1.54 -7.34 18.53
N ALA A 213 -2.51 -7.07 19.42
CA ALA A 213 -2.25 -6.82 20.83
C ALA A 213 -1.68 -8.08 21.52
N VAL A 214 -2.28 -9.25 21.30
CA VAL A 214 -1.76 -10.53 21.80
C VAL A 214 -0.37 -10.81 21.24
N LYS A 215 -0.16 -10.69 19.92
CA LYS A 215 1.16 -10.90 19.32
C LYS A 215 2.24 -10.01 19.93
N ARG A 216 1.91 -8.74 20.21
CA ARG A 216 2.85 -7.81 20.88
C ARG A 216 3.09 -8.17 22.34
N ALA A 217 2.04 -8.50 23.10
CA ALA A 217 2.16 -8.88 24.50
C ALA A 217 2.99 -10.17 24.65
N ALA A 218 2.69 -11.19 23.84
CA ALA A 218 3.42 -12.47 23.80
C ALA A 218 4.88 -12.27 23.38
N LYS A 219 5.14 -11.48 22.32
CA LYS A 219 6.51 -11.16 21.89
C LYS A 219 7.28 -10.47 23.02
N ASN A 220 6.69 -9.49 23.69
CA ASN A 220 7.35 -8.79 24.80
C ASN A 220 7.63 -9.71 26.00
N PHE A 221 6.72 -10.64 26.30
CA PHE A 221 6.90 -11.63 27.36
C PHE A 221 8.05 -12.60 27.04
N LEU A 222 8.05 -13.18 25.83
CA LEU A 222 9.09 -14.12 25.39
C LEU A 222 10.46 -13.45 25.28
N VAL A 223 10.52 -12.22 24.76
CA VAL A 223 11.77 -11.45 24.74
C VAL A 223 12.29 -11.19 26.15
N GLY A 224 11.40 -10.95 27.13
CA GLY A 224 11.77 -10.77 28.53
C GLY A 224 12.32 -12.03 29.21
N GLN A 225 12.07 -13.22 28.66
CA GLN A 225 12.64 -14.49 29.15
C GLN A 225 14.00 -14.83 28.51
N LEU A 226 14.37 -14.18 27.41
CA LEU A 226 15.66 -14.38 26.75
C LEU A 226 16.79 -13.74 27.56
N SER A 227 17.98 -14.30 27.43
CA SER A 227 19.20 -13.74 28.01
C SER A 227 19.53 -12.36 27.43
N VAL A 228 20.29 -11.55 28.18
CA VAL A 228 20.67 -10.18 27.75
C VAL A 228 21.40 -10.19 26.41
N ASP A 229 22.21 -11.22 26.15
CA ASP A 229 22.96 -11.38 24.89
C ASP A 229 22.03 -11.69 23.71
N GLU A 230 21.02 -12.54 23.91
CA GLU A 230 20.00 -12.85 22.89
C GLU A 230 19.09 -11.65 22.60
N GLN A 231 18.73 -10.87 23.63
CA GLN A 231 17.99 -9.62 23.46
C GLN A 231 18.81 -8.60 22.65
N LYS A 232 20.12 -8.51 22.93
CA LYS A 232 21.04 -7.64 22.18
C LYS A 232 21.20 -8.10 20.74
N ALA A 233 21.24 -9.40 20.48
CA ALA A 233 21.28 -9.96 19.13
C ALA A 233 20.01 -9.61 18.32
N LEU A 234 18.82 -9.72 18.93
CA LEU A 234 17.55 -9.38 18.29
C LEU A 234 17.39 -7.88 17.99
N SER A 235 17.92 -7.00 18.85
CA SER A 235 17.82 -5.55 18.64
C SER A 235 18.80 -5.00 17.60
N LYS A 236 19.88 -5.72 17.30
CA LYS A 236 20.94 -5.28 16.39
C LYS A 236 20.53 -5.36 14.90
N ASP A 237 19.58 -6.24 14.59
CA ASP A 237 19.11 -6.50 13.22
C ASP A 237 17.82 -5.75 12.84
N GLU A 238 17.17 -5.02 13.77
CA GLU A 238 16.10 -4.10 13.34
C GLU A 238 16.72 -3.01 12.44
N PRO A 239 16.32 -2.90 11.17
CA PRO A 239 16.89 -1.91 10.27
C PRO A 239 16.59 -0.55 10.87
N ARG A 240 17.63 0.23 11.22
CA ARG A 240 17.56 1.60 11.74
C ARG A 240 16.61 2.44 10.90
N SER A 241 15.32 2.34 11.17
CA SER A 241 14.26 3.01 10.43
C SER A 241 14.12 4.38 11.05
N LYS A 242 15.08 5.27 10.74
CA LYS A 242 15.03 6.71 11.05
C LYS A 242 14.20 7.03 12.29
N GLU A 243 14.63 6.54 13.45
CA GLU A 243 14.01 6.93 14.71
C GLU A 243 14.07 8.45 14.81
N LYS A 244 12.91 9.06 15.07
CA LYS A 244 12.85 10.46 15.49
C LYS A 244 13.64 10.56 16.80
N PRO A 245 14.53 11.56 16.95
CA PRO A 245 15.31 11.69 18.17
C PRO A 245 14.35 11.90 19.35
N LYS A 246 14.40 10.99 20.33
CA LYS A 246 13.90 11.26 21.67
C LYS A 246 14.76 12.37 22.31
N PRO A 247 14.19 13.18 23.21
CA PRO A 247 14.93 14.25 23.89
C PRO A 247 15.98 13.63 24.82
N LYS A 248 17.26 13.82 24.52
CA LYS A 248 18.36 13.55 25.46
C LYS A 248 18.62 14.80 26.29
N SER A 249 18.44 14.65 27.59
CA SER A 249 19.14 15.38 28.63
C SER A 249 20.66 15.30 28.41
N GLN A 250 21.30 16.45 28.53
CA GLN A 250 22.72 16.70 28.84
C GLN A 250 23.72 15.62 28.40
N GLU A 251 24.20 15.74 27.16
CA GLU A 251 25.48 15.17 26.70
C GLU A 251 26.29 16.29 26.02
N GLU A 252 27.58 16.27 26.33
CA GLU A 252 28.69 17.19 26.01
C GLU A 252 28.69 17.84 24.59
N PRO A 253 29.17 19.09 24.46
CA PRO A 253 29.10 19.89 23.23
C PRO A 253 30.00 19.43 22.07
N SER A 254 31.00 18.57 22.28
CA SER A 254 32.00 18.27 21.24
C SER A 254 31.52 17.33 20.12
N GLU A 255 30.51 16.47 20.36
CA GLU A 255 30.10 15.46 19.37
C GLU A 255 29.05 15.96 18.35
N ARG A 256 28.56 17.20 18.52
CA ARG A 256 27.57 17.81 17.60
C ARG A 256 28.20 18.42 16.36
N ASP A 257 29.43 18.93 16.47
CA ASP A 257 30.11 19.64 15.39
C ASP A 257 30.67 18.69 14.32
N ASP A 258 31.05 17.47 14.71
CA ASP A 258 31.51 16.44 13.75
C ASP A 258 30.37 15.90 12.87
N LYS A 259 29.15 15.82 13.42
CA LYS A 259 27.97 15.33 12.69
C LYS A 259 27.41 16.38 11.72
N THR A 260 27.57 17.67 12.00
CA THR A 260 27.19 18.76 11.09
C THR A 260 28.21 18.89 9.96
N ALA A 261 29.52 18.86 10.26
CA ALA A 261 30.59 18.88 9.26
C ALA A 261 30.48 17.71 8.25
N ALA A 262 30.21 16.48 8.73
CA ALA A 262 30.04 15.32 7.86
C ALA A 262 28.80 15.40 6.94
N ARG A 263 27.76 16.13 7.35
CA ARG A 263 26.55 16.36 6.53
C ARG A 263 26.78 17.44 5.48
N GLU A 264 27.53 18.48 5.81
CA GLU A 264 27.89 19.55 4.87
C GLU A 264 28.86 19.06 3.80
N ALA A 265 29.86 18.27 4.16
CA ALA A 265 30.76 17.63 3.20
C ALA A 265 30.02 16.73 2.19
N LYS A 266 29.01 15.97 2.66
CA LYS A 266 28.16 15.15 1.78
C LYS A 266 27.24 16.00 0.89
N ALA A 267 26.79 17.16 1.36
CA ALA A 267 25.97 18.08 0.58
C ALA A 267 26.78 18.75 -0.54
N LEU A 268 28.00 19.20 -0.24
CA LEU A 268 28.94 19.78 -1.22
C LEU A 268 29.29 18.77 -2.31
N ARG A 269 29.68 17.54 -1.95
CA ARG A 269 29.99 16.48 -2.92
C ARG A 269 28.81 16.11 -3.82
N LYS A 270 27.57 16.30 -3.36
CA LYS A 270 26.36 16.07 -4.15
C LYS A 270 26.02 17.25 -5.07
N ARG A 271 26.40 18.48 -4.72
CA ARG A 271 26.29 19.68 -5.58
C ARG A 271 27.33 19.64 -6.69
N GLU A 272 28.58 19.33 -6.35
CA GLU A 272 29.68 19.20 -7.31
C GLU A 272 29.41 18.09 -8.36
N ARG A 273 28.81 16.96 -7.94
CA ARG A 273 28.34 15.92 -8.86
C ARG A 273 27.17 16.33 -9.75
N LYS A 274 26.39 17.33 -9.36
CA LYS A 274 25.30 17.87 -10.19
C LYS A 274 25.83 18.89 -11.18
N GLU A 275 26.75 19.75 -10.76
CA GLU A 275 27.44 20.70 -11.66
C GLU A 275 28.23 19.95 -12.73
N LYS A 276 29.02 18.93 -12.36
CA LYS A 276 29.73 18.06 -13.31
C LYS A 276 28.80 17.29 -14.27
N LYS A 277 27.51 17.17 -13.95
CA LYS A 277 26.51 16.56 -14.84
C LYS A 277 25.80 17.59 -15.72
N SER A 278 25.67 18.84 -15.28
CA SER A 278 25.11 19.91 -16.11
C SER A 278 26.12 20.46 -17.11
N THR A 279 27.42 20.57 -16.77
CA THR A 279 28.45 20.99 -17.74
C THR A 279 28.68 19.94 -18.83
N LYS A 280 28.60 18.65 -18.51
CA LYS A 280 28.65 17.58 -19.53
C LYS A 280 27.45 17.57 -20.49
N GLN A 281 26.42 18.39 -20.25
CA GLN A 281 25.25 18.51 -21.12
C GLN A 281 25.25 19.80 -21.95
N THR A 282 26.18 20.73 -21.70
CA THR A 282 26.29 22.00 -22.43
C THR A 282 27.45 22.05 -23.43
N ASP A 283 28.40 21.12 -23.38
CA ASP A 283 29.54 21.11 -24.32
C ASP A 283 29.27 20.31 -25.62
N PHE A 284 28.01 20.16 -26.00
CA PHE A 284 27.60 19.68 -27.33
C PHE A 284 27.06 20.86 -28.14
N GLU A 285 27.85 21.92 -28.22
CA GLU A 285 27.63 22.98 -29.21
C GLU A 285 28.11 22.50 -30.58
N PHE A 286 27.20 22.73 -31.52
CA PHE A 286 27.23 22.32 -32.91
C PHE A 286 28.23 23.20 -33.67
N ASN A 287 29.50 22.80 -33.71
CA ASN A 287 30.39 23.27 -34.76
C ASN A 287 30.08 22.46 -36.03
N ALA A 288 29.24 23.05 -36.88
CA ALA A 288 29.20 22.69 -38.28
C ALA A 288 30.48 23.22 -38.93
N ASP A 289 31.47 22.36 -39.06
CA ASP A 289 32.21 22.22 -40.33
C ASP A 289 33.00 20.91 -40.33
N GLU A 290 32.78 20.17 -41.42
CA GLU A 290 33.58 19.10 -42.00
C GLU A 290 34.52 18.30 -41.07
N VAL A 291 34.16 17.05 -40.75
CA VAL A 291 35.04 15.88 -41.00
C VAL A 291 34.18 14.62 -41.14
N LYS A 292 34.32 13.96 -42.28
CA LYS A 292 33.82 12.62 -42.60
C LYS A 292 34.28 11.59 -41.56
N PHE A 293 33.37 10.85 -40.95
CA PHE A 293 33.63 9.46 -40.58
C PHE A 293 32.41 8.58 -40.86
N THR A 294 32.58 7.77 -41.89
CA THR A 294 31.67 6.71 -42.33
C THR A 294 31.67 5.58 -41.31
N THR A 295 30.51 5.27 -40.71
CA THR A 295 30.12 3.88 -40.44
C THR A 295 28.62 3.75 -40.59
N SER A 296 28.21 3.13 -41.70
CA SER A 296 26.84 2.84 -42.04
C SER A 296 26.31 1.67 -41.21
N ALA A 297 25.42 1.93 -40.27
CA ALA A 297 24.47 0.94 -39.76
C ALA A 297 23.06 1.42 -40.13
N LYS A 298 22.59 0.92 -41.28
CA LYS A 298 21.35 1.27 -41.96
C LYS A 298 20.16 0.70 -41.18
N ALA A 299 19.65 1.44 -40.20
CA ALA A 299 18.36 1.13 -39.56
C ALA A 299 17.21 1.50 -40.53
N LYS A 300 16.82 0.54 -41.37
CA LYS A 300 15.59 0.63 -42.17
C LYS A 300 14.38 0.54 -41.25
N SER A 301 13.77 1.67 -40.93
CA SER A 301 12.39 1.70 -40.42
C SER A 301 11.46 1.28 -41.55
N LYS A 302 10.99 0.03 -41.53
CA LYS A 302 9.89 -0.44 -42.39
C LYS A 302 8.60 0.26 -41.96
N THR A 303 8.19 1.27 -42.72
CA THR A 303 6.83 1.81 -42.67
C THR A 303 5.92 0.79 -43.34
N ILE A 304 4.99 0.20 -42.58
CA ILE A 304 3.95 -0.67 -43.13
C ILE A 304 2.86 0.25 -43.70
N PRO A 305 2.58 0.23 -45.01
CA PRO A 305 1.47 1.00 -45.58
C PRO A 305 0.14 0.43 -45.07
N GLY A 306 -0.71 1.26 -44.48
CA GLY A 306 -2.07 0.89 -44.04
C GLY A 306 -2.33 0.92 -42.53
N VAL A 307 -1.31 1.15 -41.70
CA VAL A 307 -1.50 1.39 -40.25
C VAL A 307 -1.29 2.87 -39.99
N GLY A 308 -2.40 3.61 -39.81
CA GLY A 308 -2.37 5.02 -39.43
C GLY A 308 -1.49 5.25 -38.20
N ALA A 309 -0.90 6.43 -38.09
CA ALA A 309 0.01 6.80 -37.00
C ALA A 309 -0.62 6.45 -35.65
N VAL A 310 -0.15 5.37 -35.03
CA VAL A 310 -0.57 5.00 -33.68
C VAL A 310 -0.10 6.12 -32.76
N ASP A 311 -1.05 6.85 -32.19
CA ASP A 311 -0.78 7.98 -31.30
C ASP A 311 0.27 7.58 -30.27
N ARG A 312 1.42 8.25 -30.35
CA ARG A 312 2.54 8.04 -29.45
C ARG A 312 2.02 8.23 -28.02
N TYR A 313 2.18 7.19 -27.19
CA TYR A 313 1.67 7.23 -25.82
C TYR A 313 2.28 8.44 -25.09
N PRO A 314 1.45 9.34 -24.52
CA PRO A 314 1.95 10.59 -23.98
C PRO A 314 2.91 10.32 -22.82
N THR A 315 4.05 11.00 -22.86
CA THR A 315 5.11 10.82 -21.87
C THR A 315 4.63 11.30 -20.49
N LYS A 316 5.28 10.83 -19.43
CA LYS A 316 4.94 11.25 -18.05
C LYS A 316 5.09 12.77 -17.85
N ALA A 317 5.95 13.41 -18.63
CA ALA A 317 6.13 14.86 -18.65
C ALA A 317 4.91 15.56 -19.29
N GLU A 318 4.46 15.12 -20.46
CA GLU A 318 3.27 15.65 -21.12
C GLU A 318 2.01 15.49 -20.28
N LYS A 319 1.82 14.35 -19.61
CA LYS A 319 0.69 14.17 -18.68
C LYS A 319 0.74 15.14 -17.50
N ARG A 320 1.94 15.53 -17.04
CA ARG A 320 2.10 16.53 -15.98
C ARG A 320 1.82 17.94 -16.50
N ALA A 321 2.29 18.28 -17.69
CA ALA A 321 2.03 19.56 -18.33
C ALA A 321 0.52 19.75 -18.59
N LYS A 322 -0.15 18.75 -19.18
CA LYS A 322 -1.60 18.77 -19.44
C LYS A 322 -2.43 18.92 -18.16
N LYS A 323 -1.99 18.28 -17.06
CA LYS A 323 -2.64 18.43 -15.75
C LYS A 323 -2.43 19.81 -15.11
N GLN A 324 -1.27 20.45 -15.36
CA GLN A 324 -1.02 21.81 -14.88
C GLN A 324 -1.83 22.83 -15.68
N GLN A 325 -1.95 22.63 -17.00
CA GLN A 325 -2.75 23.49 -17.87
C GLN A 325 -4.23 23.43 -17.47
N ALA A 326 -4.80 22.23 -17.31
CA ALA A 326 -6.17 22.06 -16.83
C ALA A 326 -6.44 22.62 -15.42
N ARG A 327 -5.40 22.86 -14.60
CA ARG A 327 -5.53 23.56 -13.32
C ARG A 327 -5.58 25.07 -13.50
N LYS A 328 -4.73 25.61 -14.37
CA LYS A 328 -4.74 27.05 -14.72
C LYS A 328 -6.06 27.43 -15.41
N ASP A 329 -6.56 26.59 -16.31
CA ASP A 329 -7.83 26.85 -17.01
C ASP A 329 -9.01 26.88 -16.04
N LYS A 330 -9.00 26.03 -14.99
CA LYS A 330 -9.99 26.07 -13.91
C LYS A 330 -9.87 27.27 -12.99
N GLU A 331 -8.68 27.84 -12.87
CA GLU A 331 -8.43 29.01 -12.01
C GLU A 331 -8.83 30.32 -12.71
N ASN A 332 -8.79 30.34 -14.05
CA ASN A 332 -9.27 31.46 -14.87
C ASN A 332 -10.76 31.39 -15.25
N THR A 333 -11.44 30.27 -15.03
CA THR A 333 -12.89 30.18 -15.27
C THR A 333 -13.64 30.64 -14.01
N THR A 334 -13.68 31.95 -13.81
CA THR A 334 -14.65 32.61 -12.92
C THR A 334 -16.03 32.46 -13.55
N PRO A 335 -17.03 31.83 -12.89
CA PRO A 335 -18.37 31.79 -13.43
C PRO A 335 -18.97 33.20 -13.34
N GLU A 336 -18.98 33.93 -14.44
CA GLU A 336 -19.85 35.09 -14.58
C GLU A 336 -21.30 34.61 -14.53
N HIS A 337 -22.02 35.10 -13.53
CA HIS A 337 -23.42 34.82 -13.31
C HIS A 337 -24.22 35.73 -14.25
N THR A 338 -24.49 35.27 -15.47
CA THR A 338 -25.49 35.88 -16.35
C THR A 338 -26.88 35.42 -15.90
N PRO A 339 -27.80 36.32 -15.52
CA PRO A 339 -29.20 35.96 -15.33
C PRO A 339 -29.82 35.78 -16.71
N SER A 340 -30.14 34.55 -17.08
CA SER A 340 -30.97 34.27 -18.25
C SER A 340 -32.38 33.93 -17.77
N GLU A 341 -33.31 34.72 -18.28
CA GLU A 341 -34.73 34.56 -18.19
C GLU A 341 -35.20 33.30 -18.95
N ASP A 342 -36.37 32.82 -18.55
CA ASP A 342 -37.29 31.98 -19.31
C ASP A 342 -36.85 30.57 -19.74
N THR A 343 -37.20 29.59 -18.90
CA THR A 343 -37.86 28.38 -19.39
C THR A 343 -39.02 28.01 -18.49
N SER A 344 -40.21 28.42 -18.92
CA SER A 344 -41.47 27.88 -18.49
C SER A 344 -41.59 26.40 -18.89
N ASN A 345 -42.46 25.69 -18.18
CA ASN A 345 -43.03 24.39 -18.54
C ASN A 345 -42.36 23.13 -17.97
N VAL A 346 -42.46 22.99 -16.65
CA VAL A 346 -42.65 21.67 -16.03
C VAL A 346 -43.92 21.75 -15.19
N GLY A 347 -44.96 21.01 -15.61
CA GLY A 347 -46.23 20.92 -14.91
C GLY A 347 -46.05 20.29 -13.53
N CYS A 348 -45.92 21.13 -12.52
CA CYS A 348 -46.05 20.73 -11.12
C CYS A 348 -47.54 20.67 -10.80
N VAL A 349 -48.03 19.47 -10.46
CA VAL A 349 -49.36 19.27 -9.87
C VAL A 349 -49.34 19.96 -8.51
N ALA A 350 -49.99 21.13 -8.43
CA ALA A 350 -50.22 21.84 -7.19
C ALA A 350 -51.34 21.13 -6.43
N ASP A 351 -50.99 20.44 -5.35
CA ASP A 351 -51.95 19.92 -4.39
C ASP A 351 -52.46 21.10 -3.53
N THR A 352 -53.71 21.51 -3.75
CA THR A 352 -54.32 22.69 -3.12
C THR A 352 -55.05 22.37 -1.81
N LYS A 353 -54.81 21.21 -1.19
CA LYS A 353 -55.31 20.93 0.16
C LYS A 353 -54.21 21.17 1.19
N GLY A 354 -54.17 22.42 1.66
CA GLY A 354 -53.26 22.88 2.71
C GLY A 354 -53.44 22.10 4.00
N ASP A 355 -52.40 21.33 4.34
CA ASP A 355 -52.28 20.65 5.62
C ASP A 355 -51.84 21.67 6.69
N ALA A 356 -52.76 22.08 7.56
CA ALA A 356 -52.52 23.07 8.61
C ALA A 356 -51.49 22.63 9.68
N GLY A 357 -50.94 21.41 9.57
CA GLY A 357 -49.90 20.87 10.44
C GLY A 357 -48.45 21.18 10.03
N LEU A 358 -48.21 21.83 8.89
CA LEU A 358 -46.87 22.04 8.34
C LEU A 358 -46.24 23.43 8.60
N GLU A 359 -46.98 24.37 9.21
CA GLU A 359 -46.49 25.74 9.46
C GLU A 359 -45.57 25.88 10.69
N GLY A 360 -45.30 24.80 11.43
CA GLY A 360 -44.48 24.82 12.65
C GLY A 360 -42.96 24.65 12.46
N ARG A 361 -42.48 24.41 11.24
CA ARG A 361 -41.04 24.30 10.95
C ARG A 361 -40.61 25.39 9.98
N SER A 362 -40.82 26.63 10.39
CA SER A 362 -40.10 27.75 9.80
C SER A 362 -38.61 27.41 9.81
N SER A 363 -38.01 27.50 8.63
CA SER A 363 -36.61 27.32 8.32
C SER A 363 -35.75 28.25 9.18
N SER A 364 -35.52 27.86 10.43
CA SER A 364 -34.54 28.50 11.29
C SER A 364 -33.22 28.40 10.56
N SER A 365 -32.78 29.55 10.07
CA SER A 365 -31.57 29.77 9.30
C SER A 365 -30.45 28.85 9.77
N ASP A 366 -29.95 28.03 8.85
CA ASP A 366 -28.91 26.99 8.93
C ASP A 366 -27.57 27.53 9.48
N SER A 367 -27.62 28.01 10.72
CA SER A 367 -26.51 28.62 11.42
C SER A 367 -25.78 27.54 12.21
N MET A 368 -24.68 27.05 11.64
CA MET A 368 -23.86 26.03 12.28
C MET A 368 -23.02 26.64 13.40
N SER A 369 -23.35 26.33 14.67
CA SER A 369 -22.59 26.76 15.84
C SER A 369 -21.48 25.77 16.21
N VAL A 370 -20.37 26.30 16.73
CA VAL A 370 -19.28 25.55 17.33
C VAL A 370 -19.50 25.58 18.84
N ILE A 371 -19.81 24.42 19.40
CA ILE A 371 -20.10 24.23 20.83
C ILE A 371 -18.89 23.57 21.50
N ASP A 372 -18.47 24.10 22.64
CA ASP A 372 -17.39 23.57 23.44
C ASP A 372 -17.79 22.30 24.23
N THR A 373 -16.85 21.62 24.87
CA THR A 373 -17.13 20.45 25.70
C THR A 373 -18.02 20.76 26.91
N VAL A 374 -18.10 22.03 27.32
CA VAL A 374 -18.96 22.52 28.41
C VAL A 374 -20.36 22.92 27.92
N GLY A 375 -20.62 22.87 26.61
CA GLY A 375 -21.90 23.29 26.02
C GLY A 375 -21.97 24.79 25.64
N ASN A 376 -20.90 25.56 25.89
CA ASN A 376 -20.87 26.98 25.52
C ASN A 376 -20.64 27.17 24.02
N ILE A 377 -21.41 28.06 23.39
CA ILE A 377 -21.25 28.44 21.99
C ILE A 377 -20.04 29.35 21.87
N ARG A 378 -18.98 28.89 21.20
CA ARG A 378 -17.76 29.70 20.96
C ARG A 378 -17.87 30.56 19.71
N TYR A 379 -18.55 30.05 18.69
CA TYR A 379 -18.64 30.73 17.40
C TYR A 379 -19.85 30.24 16.61
N THR A 380 -20.57 31.15 15.95
CA THR A 380 -21.69 30.82 15.08
C THR A 380 -21.32 31.14 13.63
N CYS A 381 -21.29 30.11 12.77
CA CYS A 381 -21.00 30.27 11.35
C CYS A 381 -22.22 30.89 10.67
N LYS A 382 -22.08 32.14 10.20
CA LYS A 382 -23.07 32.75 9.32
C LYS A 382 -22.80 32.31 7.87
N PRO A 383 -23.80 31.84 7.11
CA PRO A 383 -23.59 31.48 5.71
C PRO A 383 -23.06 32.69 4.92
N GLY A 384 -22.11 32.45 4.01
CA GLY A 384 -21.49 33.49 3.18
C GLY A 384 -20.40 34.33 3.85
N LYS A 385 -20.20 34.24 5.18
CA LYS A 385 -19.08 34.92 5.85
C LYS A 385 -17.89 33.96 6.06
N ALA A 386 -16.69 34.44 5.74
CA ALA A 386 -15.47 33.69 5.98
C ALA A 386 -15.26 33.48 7.49
N VAL A 387 -14.84 32.27 7.89
CA VAL A 387 -14.55 31.95 9.29
C VAL A 387 -13.17 32.54 9.64
N PRO A 388 -13.05 33.34 10.72
CA PRO A 388 -11.77 33.89 11.15
C PRO A 388 -10.72 32.80 11.43
N LEU A 389 -9.45 33.09 11.11
CA LEU A 389 -8.30 32.21 11.34
C LEU A 389 -7.81 32.23 12.82
N ASP A 390 -8.74 32.23 13.77
CA ASP A 390 -8.42 32.31 15.21
C ASP A 390 -8.39 30.91 15.86
N PRO A 391 -7.25 30.47 16.45
CA PRO A 391 -7.18 29.20 17.15
C PRO A 391 -8.17 29.03 18.30
N THR A 392 -8.62 30.11 18.95
CA THR A 392 -9.56 30.04 20.10
C THR A 392 -10.89 29.36 19.75
N ILE A 393 -11.30 29.45 18.48
CA ILE A 393 -12.56 28.86 17.97
C ILE A 393 -12.54 27.34 18.04
N TRP A 394 -11.38 26.69 17.90
CA TRP A 394 -11.28 25.22 17.77
C TRP A 394 -10.31 24.55 18.75
N THR A 395 -9.72 25.29 19.69
CA THR A 395 -8.86 24.71 20.75
C THR A 395 -9.69 23.84 21.70
N GLY A 396 -9.27 22.59 21.91
CA GLY A 396 -9.95 21.63 22.79
C GLY A 396 -11.05 20.79 22.11
N ILE A 397 -11.52 21.18 20.92
CA ILE A 397 -12.60 20.48 20.21
C ILE A 397 -12.01 19.45 19.23
N LYS A 398 -12.58 18.23 19.22
CA LYS A 398 -12.17 17.18 18.27
C LYS A 398 -12.48 17.63 16.83
N PRO A 399 -11.53 17.53 15.87
CA PRO A 399 -11.74 18.01 14.50
C PRO A 399 -12.99 17.48 13.81
N LYS A 400 -13.44 16.26 14.14
CA LYS A 400 -14.62 15.64 13.53
C LYS A 400 -15.94 16.30 13.95
N LEU A 401 -15.95 17.00 15.08
CA LEU A 401 -17.13 17.70 15.61
C LEU A 401 -17.25 19.14 15.09
N LEU A 402 -16.22 19.66 14.42
CA LEU A 402 -16.24 21.02 13.88
C LEU A 402 -17.04 21.07 12.56
N PRO A 403 -17.85 22.12 12.35
CA PRO A 403 -18.46 22.42 11.05
C PRO A 403 -17.42 22.44 9.93
N LYS A 404 -17.82 22.03 8.72
CA LYS A 404 -16.95 22.02 7.53
C LYS A 404 -16.22 23.35 7.29
N PRO A 405 -16.85 24.54 7.36
CA PRO A 405 -16.14 25.80 7.13
C PRO A 405 -15.05 26.06 8.18
N VAL A 406 -15.32 25.75 9.46
CA VAL A 406 -14.35 25.88 10.57
C VAL A 406 -13.18 24.92 10.40
N ARG A 407 -13.43 23.69 9.91
CA ARG A 407 -12.36 22.74 9.58
C ARG A 407 -11.42 23.26 8.48
N LYS A 408 -11.98 23.96 7.48
CA LYS A 408 -11.19 24.55 6.38
C LYS A 408 -10.30 25.67 6.92
N ALA A 409 -10.86 26.63 7.66
CA ALA A 409 -10.11 27.71 8.30
C ALA A 409 -9.00 27.18 9.22
N ARG A 410 -9.30 26.16 10.04
CA ARG A 410 -8.27 25.50 10.88
C ARG A 410 -7.14 24.88 10.06
N SER A 411 -7.45 24.29 8.89
CA SER A 411 -6.44 23.71 8.01
C SER A 411 -5.54 24.78 7.40
N GLU A 412 -6.12 25.90 6.97
CA GLU A 412 -5.40 27.07 6.44
C GLU A 412 -4.46 27.66 7.50
N TYR A 413 -4.98 27.93 8.71
CA TYR A 413 -4.19 28.38 9.87
C TYR A 413 -2.99 27.46 10.16
N MET A 414 -3.20 26.13 10.10
CA MET A 414 -2.12 25.16 10.30
C MET A 414 -1.11 25.10 9.14
N SER A 415 -1.51 25.46 7.92
CA SER A 415 -0.60 25.60 6.77
C SER A 415 0.29 26.82 6.93
N GLU A 416 -0.29 27.99 7.20
CA GLU A 416 0.43 29.24 7.43
C GLU A 416 1.44 29.09 8.58
N ARG A 417 1.05 28.41 9.66
CA ARG A 417 1.96 28.14 10.78
C ARG A 417 3.11 27.20 10.41
N ARG A 418 2.90 26.25 9.48
CA ARG A 418 3.97 25.38 8.97
C ARG A 418 4.92 26.18 8.08
N GLU A 419 4.39 27.03 7.21
CA GLU A 419 5.18 27.89 6.33
C GLU A 419 6.00 28.90 7.13
N ALA A 420 5.41 29.56 8.12
CA ALA A 420 6.13 30.46 9.03
C ALA A 420 7.26 29.74 9.77
N ARG A 421 7.05 28.49 10.23
CA ARG A 421 8.11 27.67 10.83
C ARG A 421 9.20 27.31 9.83
N GLN A 422 8.85 27.01 8.57
CA GLN A 422 9.82 26.74 7.51
C GLN A 422 10.62 27.99 7.16
N ALA A 423 9.98 29.15 7.05
CA ALA A 423 10.62 30.43 6.80
C ALA A 423 11.59 30.81 7.92
N ARG A 424 11.20 30.64 9.20
CA ARG A 424 12.10 30.86 10.35
C ARG A 424 13.31 29.92 10.32
N LYS A 425 13.11 28.66 9.96
CA LYS A 425 14.22 27.71 9.78
C LYS A 425 15.12 28.12 8.62
N ALA A 426 14.56 28.54 7.49
CA ALA A 426 15.34 29.02 6.34
C ALA A 426 16.13 30.29 6.67
N LYS A 427 15.57 31.23 7.45
CA LYS A 427 16.31 32.41 7.94
C LYS A 427 17.45 32.01 8.88
N LYS A 428 17.24 31.06 9.79
CA LYS A 428 18.28 30.55 10.70
C LYS A 428 19.38 29.74 10.01
N LEU A 429 19.15 29.24 8.80
CA LEU A 429 20.20 28.59 7.99
C LEU A 429 20.99 29.59 7.12
N LYS A 430 20.48 30.81 6.96
CA LYS A 430 21.14 31.88 6.16
C LYS A 430 21.93 32.86 7.02
N SER A 431 21.51 33.05 8.27
CA SER A 431 22.33 33.63 9.34
C SER A 431 23.21 32.56 9.94
#